data_AF-A0AAQ4F485-F1
#
_entry.id   AF-A0AAQ4F485-F1
#
_cell.length_a   1.000
_cell.length_b   1.000
_cell.length_c   1.000
_cell.angle_alpha   90.00
_cell.angle_beta   90.00
_cell.angle_gamma   90.00
#
_symmetry.space_group_name_H-M   'P 1'
#
loop_
_entity.id
_entity.type
_entity.pdbx_description
1 polymer ?
#
loop_
_entity_poly.entity_id
_entity_poly.type
_entity_poly.pdbx_seq_one_letter_code
_entity_poly.pdbx_strand_id
1 'polypeptide(L)' 'MFLVDGRPLDKSNWMRYVNCAASPQEQNLVAFRRYGNIYYRTPKAVGAGEELLVWYGTAFARELGLLGKRRGSGPSAK' A
#
# COMPACT_ATOMS: atom_id res chain seq x y z
N MET A 1 12.65 13.89 -3.04
CA MET A 1 11.50 12.98 -2.81
C MET A 1 10.24 13.81 -2.94
N PHE A 2 9.34 13.49 -3.87
CA PHE A 2 8.07 14.20 -4.03
C PHE A 2 6.92 13.32 -3.56
N LEU A 3 5.87 13.94 -3.03
CA LEU A 3 4.64 13.28 -2.62
C LEU A 3 3.58 13.45 -3.72
N VAL A 4 2.70 12.46 -3.88
CA VAL A 4 1.53 12.55 -4.74
C VAL A 4 0.32 12.79 -3.83
N ASP A 5 -0.30 13.95 -3.95
CA ASP A 5 -1.47 14.31 -3.15
C ASP A 5 -2.77 14.01 -3.90
N GLY A 6 -3.49 12.98 -3.46
CA GLY A 6 -4.78 12.57 -4.01
C GLY A 6 -6.00 13.29 -3.39
N ARG A 7 -5.81 14.29 -2.50
CA ARG A 7 -6.92 14.98 -1.83
C ARG A 7 -7.77 15.83 -2.78
N PRO A 8 -7.21 16.68 -3.67
CA PRO A 8 -8.01 17.56 -4.53
C PRO A 8 -8.82 16.75 -5.54
N LEU A 9 -10.14 16.93 -5.55
CA LEU A 9 -11.06 16.13 -6.38
C LEU A 9 -10.91 16.39 -7.88
N ASP A 10 -10.57 17.62 -8.25
CA ASP A 10 -10.40 18.10 -9.63
C ASP A 10 -9.03 17.74 -10.24
N LYS A 11 -8.08 17.31 -9.40
CA LYS A 11 -6.68 17.00 -9.81
C LYS A 11 -6.26 15.56 -9.50
N SER A 12 -7.21 14.72 -9.10
CA SER A 12 -6.96 13.32 -8.71
C SER A 12 -7.82 12.36 -9.54
N ASN A 13 -7.40 11.11 -9.62
CA ASN A 13 -8.15 10.07 -10.32
C ASN A 13 -8.93 9.16 -9.34
N TRP A 14 -9.58 8.14 -9.87
CA TRP A 14 -10.40 7.19 -9.13
C TRP A 14 -9.62 6.39 -8.06
N MET A 15 -8.30 6.27 -8.16
CA MET A 15 -7.51 5.47 -7.23
C MET A 15 -7.52 6.05 -5.81
N ARG A 16 -7.85 7.34 -5.65
CA ARG A 16 -8.02 7.98 -4.33
C ARG A 16 -9.13 7.36 -3.47
N TYR A 17 -10.08 6.65 -4.09
CA TYR A 17 -11.22 6.04 -3.43
C TYR A 17 -10.99 4.58 -3.05
N VAL A 18 -9.86 3.98 -3.47
CA VAL A 18 -9.51 2.61 -3.13
C VAL A 18 -9.10 2.55 -1.65
N ASN A 19 -9.80 1.74 -0.87
CA ASN A 19 -9.54 1.60 0.55
C ASN A 19 -8.27 0.78 0.82
N CYS A 20 -7.68 1.00 2.00
CA CYS A 20 -6.57 0.18 2.47
C CYS A 20 -7.08 -1.18 2.95
N ALA A 21 -6.39 -2.25 2.59
CA ALA A 21 -6.61 -3.55 3.20
C ALA A 21 -6.17 -3.51 4.68
N ALA A 22 -7.03 -3.94 5.61
CA ALA A 22 -6.71 -4.10 7.03
C ALA A 22 -5.99 -5.43 7.31
N SER A 23 -6.15 -6.42 6.44
CA SER A 23 -5.52 -7.74 6.55
C SER A 23 -4.95 -8.23 5.20
N PRO A 24 -3.92 -9.11 5.22
CA PRO A 24 -3.41 -9.73 4.00
C PRO A 24 -4.43 -10.60 3.25
N GLN A 25 -5.44 -11.11 3.95
CA GLN A 25 -6.45 -12.02 3.40
C GLN A 25 -7.39 -11.31 2.42
N GLU A 26 -7.87 -10.12 2.79
CA GLU A 26 -8.76 -9.31 1.95
C GLU A 26 -8.00 -8.52 0.87
N GLN A 27 -6.69 -8.31 1.04
CA GLN A 27 -5.86 -7.59 0.08
C GLN A 27 -5.96 -8.21 -1.32
N ASN A 28 -6.38 -7.42 -2.30
CA ASN A 28 -6.42 -7.79 -3.73
C ASN A 28 -5.70 -6.80 -4.65
N LEU A 29 -5.12 -5.74 -4.09
CA LEU A 29 -4.24 -4.81 -4.79
C LEU A 29 -2.90 -4.62 -4.09
N VAL A 30 -1.84 -4.43 -4.89
CA VAL A 30 -0.51 -4.05 -4.43
C VAL A 30 -0.11 -2.74 -5.08
N ALA A 31 0.27 -1.75 -4.28
CA ALA A 31 0.83 -0.50 -4.78
C ALA A 31 2.34 -0.65 -5.07
N PHE A 32 2.79 -0.09 -6.18
CA PHE A 32 4.21 -0.04 -6.53
C PHE A 32 4.54 1.23 -7.30
N ARG A 33 5.81 1.65 -7.22
CA ARG A 33 6.33 2.79 -7.96
C ARG A 33 7.04 2.33 -9.23
N ARG A 34 6.75 2.96 -10.37
CA ARG A 34 7.43 2.74 -11.64
C ARG A 34 7.59 4.05 -12.40
N TYR A 35 8.82 4.38 -12.80
CA TYR A 35 9.15 5.62 -13.54
C TYR A 35 8.50 6.89 -12.93
N GLY A 36 8.66 7.10 -11.62
CA GLY A 36 8.12 8.27 -10.92
C GLY A 36 6.61 8.26 -10.66
N ASN A 37 5.88 7.24 -11.11
CA ASN A 37 4.42 7.14 -10.96
C ASN A 37 4.03 5.99 -10.01
N ILE A 38 2.83 6.08 -9.44
CA ILE A 38 2.25 5.06 -8.54
C ILE A 38 1.21 4.25 -9.32
N TYR A 39 1.35 2.92 -9.29
CA TYR A 39 0.44 1.99 -9.95
C TYR A 39 -0.06 0.94 -8.98
N TYR A 40 -1.28 0.46 -9.20
CA TYR A 40 -1.85 -0.69 -8.50
C TYR A 40 -1.93 -1.87 -9.45
N ARG A 41 -1.57 -3.07 -8.96
CA ARG A 41 -1.75 -4.33 -9.68
C ARG A 41 -2.50 -5.33 -8.83
N THR A 42 -3.22 -6.23 -9.49
CA THR A 42 -3.95 -7.35 -8.88
C THR A 42 -3.05 -8.59 -8.86
N PRO A 43 -2.52 -9.04 -7.71
CA PRO A 43 -1.76 -10.29 -7.62
C PRO A 43 -2.66 -11.54 -7.67
N LYS A 44 -3.97 -11.38 -7.49
CA LYS A 44 -5.00 -12.43 -7.54
C LYS A 44 -6.21 -11.92 -8.34
N ALA A 45 -7.07 -12.84 -8.78
CA ALA A 45 -8.32 -12.47 -9.45
C ALA A 45 -9.21 -11.63 -8.51
N VAL A 46 -9.92 -10.66 -9.08
CA VAL A 46 -10.93 -9.85 -8.39
C VAL A 46 -12.29 -10.21 -8.98
N GLY A 47 -13.15 -10.79 -8.15
CA GLY A 47 -14.51 -11.16 -8.52
C GLY A 47 -15.40 -9.94 -8.72
N ALA A 48 -16.49 -10.11 -9.49
CA ALA A 48 -17.50 -9.07 -9.61
C ALA A 48 -18.15 -8.81 -8.24
N GLY A 49 -18.24 -7.53 -7.85
CA GLY A 49 -18.78 -7.12 -6.54
C GLY A 49 -17.78 -7.15 -5.38
N GLU A 50 -16.54 -7.63 -5.60
CA GLU A 50 -15.50 -7.53 -4.58
C GLU A 50 -14.95 -6.09 -4.48
N GLU A 51 -14.73 -5.63 -3.25
CA GLU A 51 -14.12 -4.33 -3.00
C GLU A 51 -12.63 -4.36 -3.36
N LEU A 52 -12.14 -3.30 -4.01
CA LEU A 52 -10.72 -3.11 -4.26
C LEU A 52 -10.01 -2.64 -3.00
N LEU A 53 -9.09 -3.46 -2.48
CA LEU A 53 -8.38 -3.23 -1.23
C LEU A 53 -6.87 -3.29 -1.44
N VAL A 54 -6.21 -2.16 -1.24
CA VAL A 54 -4.76 -1.99 -1.49
C VAL A 54 -3.95 -2.10 -0.21
N TRP A 55 -2.82 -2.80 -0.28
CA TRP A 55 -1.76 -2.67 0.71
C TRP A 55 -0.50 -2.15 0.05
N TYR A 56 0.16 -1.22 0.72
CA TYR A 56 1.38 -0.59 0.24
C TYR A 56 2.61 -1.51 0.32
N GLY A 57 2.50 -2.63 1.04
CA GLY A 57 3.61 -3.55 1.25
C GLY A 57 4.65 -3.01 2.22
N THR A 58 5.45 -3.90 2.80
CA THR A 58 6.42 -3.54 3.85
C THR A 58 7.56 -2.67 3.35
N ALA A 59 7.91 -2.74 2.06
CA ALA A 59 8.93 -1.88 1.45
C ALA A 59 8.45 -0.42 1.34
N PHE A 60 7.27 -0.18 0.77
CA PHE A 60 6.72 1.17 0.63
C PHE A 60 6.32 1.76 1.99
N ALA A 61 5.76 0.94 2.90
CA ALA A 61 5.45 1.38 4.25
C ALA A 61 6.71 1.72 5.07
N ARG A 62 7.85 1.06 4.82
CA ARG A 62 9.16 1.50 5.39
C ARG A 62 9.66 2.78 4.73
N GLU A 63 9.57 2.92 3.41
CA GLU A 63 9.95 4.15 2.69
C GLU A 63 9.11 5.37 3.12
N LEU A 64 7.84 5.15 3.49
CA LEU A 64 6.94 6.16 4.04
C LEU A 64 7.04 6.36 5.56
N GLY A 65 7.87 5.58 6.26
CA GLY A 65 8.01 5.66 7.72
C GLY A 65 6.82 5.11 8.53
N LEU A 66 5.86 4.45 7.87
CA LEU A 66 4.67 3.84 8.49
C LEU A 66 4.97 2.54 9.23
N LEU A 67 6.08 1.87 8.89
CA LEU A 67 6.60 0.74 9.65
C LEU A 67 7.81 1.20 10.48
N GLY A 68 7.59 1.38 11.78
CA GLY A 68 8.68 1.60 12.74
C GLY A 68 9.71 0.47 12.65
N LYS A 69 11.00 0.80 12.83
CA LYS A 69 12.05 -0.19 13.07
C LYS A 69 11.51 -1.16 14.13
N ARG A 70 11.42 -2.46 13.80
CA ARG A 70 11.24 -3.49 14.83
C ARG A 70 12.30 -3.18 15.88
N ARG A 71 11.89 -2.80 17.09
CA ARG A 71 12.81 -2.79 18.23
C ARG A 71 13.36 -4.20 18.27
N GLY A 72 14.67 -4.34 18.05
CA GLY A 72 15.31 -5.63 18.01
C GLY A 72 14.90 -6.41 19.25
N SER A 73 14.42 -7.63 19.04
CA SER A 73 14.59 -8.67 20.04
C SER A 73 16.09 -8.71 20.33
N GLY A 74 16.49 -8.24 21.51
CA GLY A 74 17.85 -8.42 22.01
C GLY A 74 18.21 -9.91 21.99
N PRO A 75 19.50 -10.26 21.92
CA PRO A 75 19.91 -11.65 21.87
C PRO A 75 19.42 -12.36 23.13
N SER A 76 18.62 -13.41 22.95
CA SER A 76 18.38 -14.38 24.02
C SER A 76 19.71 -14.99 24.41
N ALA A 77 20.15 -14.71 25.63
CA ALA A 77 21.26 -15.37 26.27
C ALA A 77 21.08 -16.89 26.19
N LYS A 78 22.14 -17.57 25.78
CA LYS A 78 22.46 -18.93 26.19
C LYS A 78 23.78 -18.87 26.93
#